data_AF-A0A0D2LGH3-F1
#
_entry.id   AF-A0A0D2LGH3-F1
#
_cell.length_a   1.000
_cell.length_b   1.000
_cell.length_c   1.000
_cell.angle_alpha   90.00
_cell.angle_beta   90.00
_cell.angle_gamma   90.00
#
_symmetry.space_group_name_H-M   'P 1'
#
loop_
_entity.id
_entity.type
_entity.pdbx_description
1 polymer ?
#
loop_
_entity_poly.entity_id
_entity_poly.type
_entity_poly.pdbx_seq_one_letter_code
_entity_poly.pdbx_strand_id
1 'polypeptide(L)'
;MAEVQESLILLNYASLSTITLMAYDCVLSFADEVTYVWNTAWCIPKVLYIISRYYPILHLAILYYVRNLTNASSQGSPLHQLCSTYKWYQGFGGVICILPPVTAIFTMRVCALYKTSRPVIILVWFLWTVETAGELATTIRVTIGEHDDIIGYEPGCLTITKSDPSLYRSELLAWVPALVGSCKPSSAN
;
A
#
# COMPACT_ATOMS: atom_id res chain seq x y z
N MET A 1 -26.58 -0.07 7.71
CA MET A 1 -26.29 1.35 7.41
C MET A 1 -25.63 2.08 8.59
N ALA A 2 -26.17 2.03 9.82
CA ALA A 2 -25.54 2.69 10.97
C ALA A 2 -24.12 2.16 11.30
N GLU A 3 -23.91 0.84 11.27
CA GLU A 3 -22.59 0.23 11.53
C GLU A 3 -21.53 0.59 10.48
N VAL A 4 -21.95 0.71 9.22
CA VAL A 4 -21.07 1.10 8.09
C VAL A 4 -20.62 2.56 8.26
N GLN A 5 -21.53 3.44 8.66
CA GLN A 5 -21.22 4.85 8.89
C GLN A 5 -20.24 5.06 10.04
N GLU A 6 -20.37 4.29 11.13
CA GLU A 6 -19.43 4.36 12.27
C GLU A 6 -18.01 3.97 11.85
N SER A 7 -17.90 2.89 11.07
CA SER A 7 -16.62 2.41 10.54
C SER A 7 -15.94 3.49 9.67
N LEU A 8 -16.70 4.20 8.85
CA LEU A 8 -16.17 5.29 8.01
C LEU A 8 -15.64 6.46 8.81
N ILE A 9 -16.35 6.85 9.87
CA ILE A 9 -15.92 7.92 10.76
C ILE A 9 -14.58 7.56 11.41
N LEU A 10 -14.44 6.33 11.92
CA LEU A 10 -13.19 5.84 12.50
C LEU A 10 -12.04 5.83 11.47
N LEU A 11 -12.31 5.34 10.26
CA LEU A 11 -11.34 5.36 9.15
C LEU A 11 -10.87 6.76 8.78
N ASN A 12 -11.78 7.75 8.80
CA ASN A 12 -11.45 9.14 8.51
C ASN A 12 -10.58 9.76 9.61
N TYR A 13 -10.90 9.53 10.89
CA TYR A 13 -10.05 9.97 11.99
C TYR A 13 -8.66 9.34 11.96
N ALA A 14 -8.59 8.03 11.70
CA ALA A 14 -7.33 7.33 11.56
C ALA A 14 -6.51 7.88 10.38
N SER A 15 -7.14 8.13 9.23
CA SER A 15 -6.46 8.68 8.06
C SER A 15 -5.92 10.08 8.31
N LEU A 16 -6.71 10.95 8.94
CA LEU A 16 -6.27 12.30 9.31
C LEU A 16 -5.11 12.26 10.32
N SER A 17 -5.20 11.40 11.34
CA SER A 17 -4.12 11.24 12.32
C SER A 17 -2.83 10.72 11.66
N THR A 18 -2.94 9.80 10.71
CA THR A 18 -1.76 9.29 9.98
C THR A 18 -1.16 10.37 9.10
N ILE A 19 -1.99 11.14 8.36
CA ILE A 19 -1.51 12.25 7.54
C ILE A 19 -0.79 13.30 8.38
N THR A 20 -1.33 13.67 9.55
CA THR A 20 -0.69 14.66 10.41
C THR A 20 0.65 14.15 10.97
N LEU A 21 0.71 12.89 11.41
CA LEU A 21 1.96 12.28 11.87
C LEU A 21 3.02 12.19 10.76
N MET A 22 2.63 11.76 9.56
CA MET A 22 3.56 11.67 8.42
C MET A 22 4.02 13.06 7.97
N ALA A 23 3.14 14.06 7.95
CA ALA A 23 3.51 15.43 7.64
C ALA A 23 4.45 16.01 8.71
N TYR A 24 4.21 15.72 9.98
CA TYR A 24 5.07 16.15 11.08
C TYR A 24 6.48 15.54 10.97
N ASP A 25 6.58 14.23 10.73
CA ASP A 25 7.85 13.56 10.46
C ASP A 25 8.54 14.14 9.22
N CYS A 26 7.74 14.46 8.18
CA CYS A 26 8.22 15.08 6.95
C CYS A 26 8.94 16.40 7.23
N VAL A 27 8.32 17.28 8.01
CA VAL A 27 8.87 18.58 8.40
C VAL A 27 10.12 18.43 9.27
N LEU A 28 10.13 17.47 10.20
CA LEU A 28 11.24 17.28 11.12
C LEU A 28 12.54 16.88 10.39
N SER A 29 12.47 15.97 9.44
CA SER A 29 13.68 15.56 8.68
C SER A 29 13.94 16.39 7.42
N PHE A 30 13.13 17.40 7.12
CA PHE A 30 13.28 18.20 5.89
C PHE A 30 14.65 18.91 5.80
N ALA A 31 15.16 19.43 6.93
CA ALA A 31 16.45 20.12 6.97
C ALA A 31 17.62 19.20 6.56
N ASP A 32 17.59 17.96 7.06
CA ASP A 32 18.59 16.95 6.72
C ASP A 32 18.39 16.46 5.27
N GLU A 33 17.14 16.31 4.81
CA GLU A 33 16.86 15.91 3.44
C GLU A 33 17.45 16.89 2.41
N VAL A 34 17.25 18.19 2.60
CA VAL A 34 17.78 19.22 1.68
C VAL A 34 19.30 19.12 1.57
N THR A 35 19.97 18.84 2.69
CA THR A 35 21.43 18.75 2.73
C THR A 35 21.95 17.46 2.10
N TYR A 36 21.34 16.30 2.41
CA TYR A 36 21.87 14.98 2.04
C TYR A 36 21.23 14.39 0.78
N VAL A 37 19.94 14.61 0.57
CA VAL A 37 19.17 13.97 -0.51
C VAL A 37 19.11 14.87 -1.74
N TRP A 38 18.81 16.15 -1.56
CA TRP A 38 18.61 17.06 -2.69
C TRP A 38 19.92 17.39 -3.43
N ASN A 39 21.04 17.52 -2.70
CA ASN A 39 22.34 17.80 -3.28
C ASN A 39 23.04 16.57 -3.91
N THR A 40 22.52 15.37 -3.70
CA THR A 40 23.08 14.13 -4.27
C THR A 40 22.56 13.87 -5.68
N ALA A 41 23.40 13.29 -6.54
CA ALA A 41 23.02 12.87 -7.89
C ALA A 41 21.79 11.93 -7.89
N TRP A 42 21.06 11.89 -9.02
CA TRP A 42 19.90 11.03 -9.18
C TRP A 42 20.30 9.54 -9.20
N CYS A 43 20.25 8.91 -8.03
CA CYS A 43 20.48 7.48 -7.85
C CYS A 43 19.17 6.76 -7.52
N ILE A 44 19.10 5.46 -7.81
CA ILE A 44 17.93 4.61 -7.49
C ILE A 44 17.46 4.76 -6.03
N PRO A 45 18.33 4.76 -5.01
CA PRO A 45 17.91 4.92 -3.61
C PRO A 45 17.22 6.27 -3.33
N LYS A 46 17.60 7.34 -4.04
CA LYS A 46 16.98 8.67 -3.90
C LYS A 46 15.54 8.66 -4.41
N VAL A 47 15.29 8.02 -5.56
CA VAL A 47 13.93 7.89 -6.13
C VAL A 47 13.05 7.05 -5.21
N LEU A 48 13.54 5.88 -4.76
CA LEU A 48 12.81 5.01 -3.84
C LEU A 48 12.46 5.74 -2.53
N TYR A 49 13.41 6.53 -2.02
CA TYR A 49 13.20 7.33 -0.82
C TYR A 49 12.09 8.38 -1.00
N ILE A 50 12.16 9.19 -2.07
CA ILE A 50 11.15 10.21 -2.35
C ILE A 50 9.76 9.59 -2.51
N ILE A 51 9.66 8.49 -3.26
CA ILE A 51 8.38 7.77 -3.43
C ILE A 51 7.87 7.30 -2.06
N SER A 52 8.70 6.63 -1.27
CA SER A 52 8.29 6.09 0.03
C SER A 52 7.81 7.15 1.04
N ARG A 53 8.29 8.40 0.93
CA ARG A 53 7.95 9.48 1.87
C ARG A 53 6.76 10.32 1.41
N TYR A 54 6.76 10.75 0.16
CA TYR A 54 5.77 11.71 -0.34
C TYR A 54 4.53 11.02 -0.93
N TYR A 55 4.67 9.82 -1.49
CA TYR A 55 3.55 9.10 -2.09
C TYR A 55 2.47 8.70 -1.08
N PRO A 56 2.78 8.16 0.12
CA PRO A 56 1.74 7.78 1.09
C PRO A 56 0.89 8.95 1.56
N ILE A 57 1.48 10.13 1.71
CA ILE A 57 0.76 11.35 2.11
C ILE A 57 -0.26 11.72 1.03
N LEU A 58 0.15 11.72 -0.25
CA LEU A 58 -0.74 11.97 -1.37
C LEU A 58 -1.83 10.91 -1.47
N HIS A 59 -1.48 9.65 -1.29
CA HIS A 59 -2.41 8.53 -1.33
C HIS A 59 -3.49 8.65 -0.25
N LEU A 60 -3.09 8.89 1.01
CA LEU A 60 -4.01 9.07 2.13
C LEU A 60 -4.89 10.33 1.96
N ALA A 61 -4.35 11.42 1.42
CA ALA A 61 -5.12 12.62 1.14
C ALA A 61 -6.22 12.37 0.09
N ILE A 62 -5.90 11.62 -0.96
CA ILE A 62 -6.87 11.22 -1.99
C ILE A 62 -7.94 10.28 -1.41
N LEU A 63 -7.54 9.29 -0.60
CA LEU A 63 -8.48 8.40 0.10
C LEU A 63 -9.44 9.20 0.99
N TYR A 64 -8.92 10.14 1.78
CA TYR A 64 -9.73 11.00 2.63
C TYR A 64 -10.70 11.86 1.81
N TYR A 65 -10.22 12.48 0.73
CA TYR A 65 -11.07 13.29 -0.15
C TYR A 65 -12.23 12.48 -0.74
N VAL A 66 -11.95 11.29 -1.29
CA VAL A 66 -12.97 10.44 -1.91
C VAL A 66 -13.99 9.93 -0.90
N ARG A 67 -13.56 9.57 0.32
CA ARG A 67 -14.46 9.12 1.39
C ARG A 67 -15.44 10.20 1.86
N ASN A 68 -15.05 11.47 1.80
CA ASN A 68 -15.91 12.60 2.19
C ASN A 68 -16.85 13.08 1.08
N LEU A 69 -16.85 12.43 -0.10
CA LEU A 69 -17.83 12.72 -1.14
C LEU A 69 -19.21 12.20 -0.73
N THR A 70 -19.98 13.03 -0.03
CA THR A 70 -21.32 12.76 0.51
C THR A 70 -22.42 12.67 -0.55
N ASN A 71 -22.15 13.05 -1.80
CA ASN A 71 -23.16 13.18 -2.86
C ASN A 71 -23.28 11.93 -3.75
N ALA A 72 -22.73 10.78 -3.34
CA ALA A 72 -22.59 9.59 -4.19
C ALA A 72 -23.83 8.68 -4.22
N SER A 73 -25.02 9.21 -3.95
CA SER A 73 -26.30 8.50 -4.11
C SER A 73 -27.00 8.89 -5.40
N SER A 74 -26.38 8.64 -6.57
CA SER A 74 -27.17 8.52 -7.81
C SER A 74 -26.46 7.64 -8.85
N GLN A 75 -27.08 6.49 -9.13
CA GLN A 75 -26.78 5.70 -10.30
C GLN A 75 -26.96 6.57 -11.56
N GLY A 76 -25.97 6.57 -12.47
CA GLY A 76 -26.06 7.23 -13.78
C GLY A 76 -25.36 8.58 -13.94
N SER A 77 -24.61 9.05 -12.94
CA SER A 77 -23.80 10.29 -13.03
C SER A 77 -22.33 9.99 -13.40
N PRO A 78 -21.54 10.97 -13.90
CA PRO A 78 -20.08 10.82 -14.14
C PRO A 78 -19.27 10.37 -12.90
N LEU A 79 -19.91 10.35 -11.73
CA LEU A 79 -19.35 9.86 -10.47
C LEU A 79 -19.10 8.34 -10.44
N HIS A 80 -19.85 7.54 -11.23
CA HIS A 80 -19.64 6.09 -11.29
C HIS A 80 -18.25 5.72 -11.84
N GLN A 81 -17.77 6.47 -12.85
CA GLN A 81 -16.44 6.29 -13.40
C GLN A 81 -15.36 6.61 -12.37
N LEU A 82 -15.55 7.67 -11.57
CA LEU A 82 -14.63 8.04 -10.50
C LEU A 82 -14.53 6.96 -9.42
N CYS A 83 -15.65 6.37 -8.98
CA CYS A 83 -15.60 5.29 -7.98
C CYS A 83 -14.95 4.01 -8.53
N SER A 84 -15.20 3.68 -9.81
CA SER A 84 -14.54 2.55 -10.48
C SER A 84 -13.03 2.76 -10.56
N THR A 85 -12.57 3.92 -11.03
CA THR A 85 -11.14 4.25 -11.08
C THR A 85 -10.52 4.34 -9.68
N TYR A 86 -11.26 4.83 -8.69
CA TYR A 86 -10.81 4.89 -7.31
C TYR A 86 -10.49 3.52 -6.73
N LYS A 87 -11.25 2.47 -7.09
CA LYS A 87 -10.96 1.10 -6.64
C LYS A 87 -9.63 0.59 -7.17
N TRP A 88 -9.37 0.79 -8.46
CA TRP A 88 -8.06 0.51 -9.04
C TRP A 88 -6.95 1.33 -8.37
N TYR A 89 -7.19 2.62 -8.12
CA TYR A 89 -6.23 3.47 -7.44
C TYR A 89 -5.96 3.02 -5.99
N GLN A 90 -6.97 2.58 -5.25
CA GLN A 90 -6.82 2.12 -3.87
C GLN A 90 -5.99 0.84 -3.80
N GLY A 91 -6.28 -0.15 -4.67
CA GLY A 91 -5.54 -1.41 -4.73
C GLY A 91 -4.10 -1.19 -5.18
N PHE A 92 -3.91 -0.56 -6.34
CA PHE A 92 -2.58 -0.39 -6.92
C PHE A 92 -1.74 0.64 -6.18
N GLY A 93 -2.34 1.77 -5.80
CA GLY A 93 -1.63 2.84 -5.13
C GLY A 93 -1.17 2.46 -3.73
N GLY A 94 -2.02 1.78 -2.96
CA GLY A 94 -1.67 1.36 -1.60
C GLY A 94 -0.61 0.27 -1.59
N VAL A 95 -0.85 -0.83 -2.30
CA VAL A 95 -0.01 -2.03 -2.22
C VAL A 95 1.27 -1.84 -3.02
N ILE A 96 1.17 -1.47 -4.30
CA ILE A 96 2.32 -1.54 -5.23
C ILE A 96 3.21 -0.30 -5.15
N CYS A 97 2.63 0.88 -4.92
CA CYS A 97 3.42 2.11 -4.91
C CYS A 97 4.05 2.42 -3.54
N ILE A 98 3.55 1.84 -2.44
CA ILE A 98 4.07 2.10 -1.09
C ILE A 98 4.91 0.94 -0.56
N LEU A 99 4.43 -0.30 -0.60
CA LEU A 99 5.10 -1.42 0.08
C LEU A 99 6.42 -1.83 -0.61
N PRO A 100 6.50 -2.08 -1.94
CA PRO A 100 7.73 -2.50 -2.60
C PRO A 100 8.89 -1.52 -2.46
N PRO A 101 8.73 -0.18 -2.59
CA PRO A 101 9.83 0.74 -2.37
C PRO A 101 10.39 0.68 -0.94
N VAL A 102 9.51 0.56 0.06
CA VAL A 102 9.90 0.46 1.48
C VAL A 102 10.65 -0.84 1.75
N THR A 103 10.11 -1.97 1.29
CA THR A 103 10.75 -3.29 1.46
C THR A 103 12.03 -3.43 0.63
N ALA A 104 12.15 -2.74 -0.51
CA ALA A 104 13.38 -2.64 -1.28
C ALA A 104 14.47 -1.85 -0.54
N ILE A 105 14.12 -0.72 0.09
CA ILE A 105 15.08 0.04 0.93
C ILE A 105 15.56 -0.82 2.10
N PHE A 106 14.64 -1.53 2.75
CA PHE A 106 14.99 -2.47 3.81
C PHE A 106 15.95 -3.56 3.30
N THR A 107 15.63 -4.16 2.17
CA THR A 107 16.46 -5.19 1.51
C THR A 107 17.85 -4.67 1.17
N MET A 108 17.96 -3.47 0.60
CA MET A 108 19.25 -2.83 0.30
C MET A 108 20.11 -2.67 1.55
N ARG A 109 19.51 -2.27 2.68
CA ARG A 109 20.23 -2.14 3.96
C ARG A 109 20.70 -3.49 4.49
N VAL A 110 19.89 -4.53 4.37
CA VAL A 110 20.27 -5.91 4.73
C VAL A 110 21.43 -6.40 3.86
N CYS A 111 21.40 -6.13 2.56
CA CYS A 111 22.49 -6.48 1.65
C CYS A 111 23.81 -5.76 2.00
N ALA A 112 23.73 -4.51 2.46
CA ALA A 112 24.91 -3.76 2.89
C ALA A 112 25.57 -4.35 4.14
N LEU A 113 24.80 -4.97 5.03
CA LEU A 113 25.29 -5.64 6.23
C LEU A 113 26.01 -6.95 5.91
N TYR A 114 25.52 -7.71 4.92
CA TYR A 114 26.06 -9.02 4.51
C TYR A 114 27.20 -8.94 3.47
N LYS A 115 28.04 -7.90 3.57
CA LYS A 115 29.06 -7.39 2.62
C LYS A 115 29.98 -8.40 1.88
N THR A 116 29.90 -9.70 2.15
CA THR A 116 30.82 -10.73 1.63
C THR A 116 30.12 -11.91 0.93
N SER A 117 28.85 -12.22 1.21
CA SER A 117 28.18 -13.41 0.64
C SER A 117 27.25 -13.08 -0.54
N ARG A 118 27.83 -12.98 -1.75
CA ARG A 118 27.09 -12.86 -3.02
C ARG A 118 25.89 -13.81 -3.18
N PRO A 119 25.95 -15.10 -2.79
CA PRO A 119 24.77 -15.97 -2.90
C PRO A 119 23.60 -15.53 -2.01
N VAL A 120 23.88 -14.97 -0.82
CA VAL A 120 22.85 -14.48 0.10
C VAL A 120 22.17 -13.25 -0.49
N ILE A 121 22.93 -12.35 -1.10
CA ILE A 121 22.38 -11.16 -1.75
C ILE A 121 21.44 -11.55 -2.89
N ILE A 122 21.84 -12.50 -3.75
CA ILE A 122 21.00 -12.97 -4.86
C ILE A 122 19.72 -13.64 -4.33
N LEU A 123 19.85 -14.48 -3.30
CA LEU A 123 18.71 -15.15 -2.67
C LEU A 123 17.72 -14.15 -2.08
N VAL A 124 18.20 -13.12 -1.38
CA VAL A 124 17.34 -12.10 -0.75
C VAL A 124 16.61 -11.27 -1.80
N TRP A 125 17.30 -10.84 -2.87
CA TRP A 125 16.64 -10.12 -3.97
C TRP A 125 15.62 -11.00 -4.70
N PHE A 126 15.93 -12.27 -4.92
CA PHE A 126 14.98 -13.22 -5.50
C PHE A 126 13.72 -13.34 -4.64
N LEU A 127 13.86 -13.56 -3.33
CA LEU A 127 12.72 -13.62 -2.41
C LEU A 127 11.89 -12.33 -2.43
N TRP A 128 12.54 -11.16 -2.43
CA TRP A 128 11.85 -9.87 -2.52
C TRP A 128 11.05 -9.72 -3.83
N THR A 129 11.62 -10.14 -4.97
CA THR A 129 10.89 -10.10 -6.26
C THR A 129 9.71 -11.06 -6.30
N VAL A 130 9.83 -12.25 -5.68
CA VAL A 130 8.75 -13.23 -5.61
C VAL A 130 7.60 -12.70 -4.75
N GLU A 131 7.91 -12.09 -3.61
CA GLU A 131 6.92 -11.46 -2.73
C GLU A 131 6.14 -10.36 -3.48
N THR A 132 6.88 -9.42 -4.08
CA THR A 132 6.28 -8.29 -4.82
C THR A 132 5.42 -8.77 -6.00
N ALA A 133 5.83 -9.83 -6.69
CA ALA A 133 5.04 -10.42 -7.77
C ALA A 133 3.77 -11.11 -7.25
N GLY A 134 3.83 -11.76 -6.08
CA GLY A 134 2.68 -12.36 -5.41
C GLY A 134 1.63 -11.33 -5.01
N GLU A 135 2.06 -10.22 -4.40
CA GLU A 135 1.21 -9.08 -4.03
C GLU A 135 0.53 -8.45 -5.26
N LEU A 136 1.29 -8.28 -6.36
CA LEU A 136 0.74 -7.75 -7.61
C LEU A 136 -0.33 -8.68 -8.21
N ALA A 137 -0.05 -9.98 -8.26
CA ALA A 137 -0.97 -10.95 -8.86
C ALA A 137 -2.27 -11.09 -8.05
N THR A 138 -2.19 -11.06 -6.72
CA THR A 138 -3.34 -11.14 -5.81
C THR A 138 -4.17 -9.86 -5.91
N THR A 139 -3.53 -8.68 -5.85
CA THR A 139 -4.21 -7.38 -6.04
C THR A 139 -4.95 -7.30 -7.38
N ILE A 140 -4.34 -7.76 -8.48
CA ILE A 140 -4.99 -7.80 -9.81
C ILE A 140 -6.23 -8.71 -9.77
N ARG A 141 -6.10 -9.92 -9.23
CA ARG A 141 -7.20 -10.89 -9.15
C ARG A 141 -8.35 -10.37 -8.29
N VAL A 142 -8.02 -9.77 -7.14
CA VAL A 142 -9.02 -9.18 -6.24
C VAL A 142 -9.73 -8.02 -6.90
N THR A 143 -8.98 -7.12 -7.55
CA THR A 143 -9.58 -5.93 -8.20
C THR A 143 -10.48 -6.30 -9.38
N ILE A 144 -10.08 -7.28 -10.20
CA ILE A 144 -10.90 -7.75 -11.32
C ILE A 144 -12.14 -8.50 -10.80
N GLY A 145 -11.97 -9.41 -9.84
CA GLY A 145 -13.10 -10.13 -9.24
C GLY A 145 -14.09 -9.19 -8.57
N GLU A 146 -13.61 -8.16 -7.87
CA GLU A 146 -14.48 -7.16 -7.27
C GLU A 146 -15.24 -6.35 -8.32
N HIS A 147 -14.66 -6.10 -9.50
CA HIS A 147 -15.31 -5.34 -10.58
C HIS A 147 -16.48 -6.08 -11.24
N ASP A 148 -16.37 -7.40 -11.39
CA ASP A 148 -17.41 -8.22 -12.02
C ASP A 148 -18.64 -8.42 -11.11
N ASP A 149 -18.48 -8.33 -9.78
CA ASP A 149 -19.51 -8.61 -8.77
C ASP A 149 -20.13 -7.37 -8.10
N ILE A 150 -19.96 -6.17 -8.66
CA ILE A 150 -20.49 -4.93 -8.06
C ILE A 150 -22.01 -4.82 -8.24
N ILE A 151 -22.75 -4.80 -7.13
CA ILE A 151 -24.22 -4.63 -7.12
C ILE A 151 -24.59 -3.13 -7.08
N GLY A 152 -23.74 -2.29 -6.47
CA GLY A 152 -23.95 -0.85 -6.37
C GLY A 152 -22.87 -0.14 -5.54
N TYR A 153 -22.91 1.19 -5.55
CA TYR A 153 -22.02 2.05 -4.76
C TYR A 153 -22.80 2.76 -3.65
N GLU A 154 -22.26 2.74 -2.43
CA GLU A 154 -22.68 3.52 -1.28
C GLU A 154 -21.89 4.85 -1.18
N PRO A 155 -22.34 5.83 -0.37
CA PRO A 155 -21.62 7.08 -0.14
C PRO A 155 -20.13 6.86 0.22
N GLY A 156 -19.24 7.65 -0.36
CA GLY A 156 -17.79 7.48 -0.21
C GLY A 156 -17.17 6.37 -1.09
N CYS A 157 -17.83 5.99 -2.19
CA CYS A 157 -17.37 4.96 -3.14
C CYS A 157 -17.17 3.56 -2.52
N LEU A 158 -17.95 3.23 -1.50
CA LEU A 158 -18.00 1.88 -0.94
C LEU A 158 -18.76 0.97 -1.90
N THR A 159 -18.22 -0.21 -2.16
CA THR A 159 -18.87 -1.20 -3.03
C THR A 159 -19.63 -2.20 -2.19
N ILE A 160 -20.82 -2.56 -2.66
CA ILE A 160 -21.54 -3.74 -2.17
C ILE A 160 -21.26 -4.85 -3.18
N THR A 161 -20.44 -5.81 -2.79
CA THR A 161 -20.10 -6.99 -3.60
C THR A 161 -20.78 -8.24 -3.07
N LYS A 162 -21.02 -9.20 -3.96
CA LYS A 162 -21.44 -10.54 -3.57
C LYS A 162 -20.23 -11.19 -2.88
N SER A 163 -20.31 -11.47 -1.58
CA SER A 163 -19.16 -11.99 -0.82
C SER A 163 -18.68 -13.34 -1.35
N ASP A 164 -17.57 -13.33 -2.08
CA ASP A 164 -16.77 -14.53 -2.36
C ASP A 164 -15.58 -14.61 -1.38
N PRO A 165 -15.68 -15.39 -0.28
CA PRO A 165 -14.68 -15.44 0.78
C PRO A 165 -13.34 -16.05 0.34
N SER A 166 -13.25 -16.65 -0.85
CA SER A 166 -12.03 -17.23 -1.42
C SER A 166 -11.04 -16.16 -1.89
N LEU A 167 -11.53 -15.00 -2.34
CA LEU A 167 -10.72 -13.91 -2.89
C LEU A 167 -9.83 -13.29 -1.80
N TYR A 168 -10.41 -12.95 -0.64
CA TYR A 168 -9.69 -12.40 0.51
C TYR A 168 -8.71 -13.40 1.13
N ARG A 169 -9.03 -14.70 1.10
CA ARG A 169 -8.16 -15.75 1.62
C ARG A 169 -6.85 -15.87 0.85
N SER A 170 -6.84 -15.46 -0.43
CA SER A 170 -5.64 -15.49 -1.27
C SER A 170 -4.62 -14.42 -0.89
N GLU A 171 -5.06 -13.24 -0.45
CA GLU A 171 -4.20 -12.18 0.10
C GLU A 171 -3.50 -12.65 1.38
N LEU A 172 -4.22 -13.29 2.29
CA LEU A 172 -3.64 -13.86 3.52
C LEU A 172 -2.60 -14.95 3.23
N LEU A 173 -2.79 -15.74 2.17
CA LEU A 173 -1.84 -16.77 1.78
C LEU A 173 -0.55 -16.20 1.18
N ALA A 174 -0.59 -14.99 0.60
CA ALA A 174 0.60 -14.32 0.07
C ALA A 174 1.61 -14.01 1.17
N TRP A 175 1.16 -13.75 2.41
CA TRP A 175 2.02 -13.50 3.56
C TRP A 175 2.56 -14.77 4.25
N VAL A 176 2.10 -15.96 3.85
CA VAL A 176 2.52 -17.24 4.49
C VAL A 176 4.01 -17.51 4.31
N PRO A 177 4.64 -17.32 3.14
CA PRO A 177 6.08 -17.45 2.98
C PRO A 177 6.87 -16.52 3.91
N ALA A 178 6.43 -15.26 4.07
CA ALA A 178 7.05 -14.30 4.99
C ALA A 178 6.91 -14.73 6.47
N LEU A 179 5.75 -15.27 6.85
CA LEU A 179 5.49 -15.80 8.20
C LEU A 179 6.32 -17.07 8.47
N VAL A 180 6.38 -17.99 7.51
CA VAL A 180 7.14 -19.25 7.63
C VAL A 180 8.65 -18.97 7.67
N GLY A 181 9.14 -18.01 6.90
CA GLY A 181 10.53 -17.55 6.96
C GLY A 181 10.90 -16.94 8.32
N SER A 182 9.98 -16.19 8.92
CA SER A 182 10.15 -15.59 10.26
C SER A 182 10.05 -16.61 11.40
N CYS A 183 9.38 -17.73 11.17
CA CYS A 183 9.20 -18.82 12.15
C CYS A 183 10.39 -19.81 12.23
N LYS A 184 11.53 -19.54 11.59
CA LYS A 184 12.67 -20.45 11.71
C LYS A 184 13.19 -20.41 13.16
N PRO A 185 13.14 -21.53 13.91
CA PRO A 185 13.63 -21.55 15.28
C PRO A 185 15.11 -21.19 15.27
N SER A 186 15.47 -20.19 16.06
CA SER A 186 16.86 -19.88 16.38
C SER A 186 17.50 -21.15 16.90
N SER A 187 18.31 -21.80 16.06
CA SER A 187 19.19 -22.88 16.51
C SER A 187 20.20 -22.24 17.45
N ALA A 188 19.92 -22.34 18.75
CA ALA A 188 20.88 -22.07 19.80
C ALA A 188 22.08 -23.00 19.58
N ASN A 189 23.23 -22.40 19.27
CA ASN A 189 24.55 -23.00 19.49
C ASN A 189 25.14 -22.32 20.72
#